data_AF-A0A924BUX6-F1
#
_entry.id   AF-A0A924BUX6-F1
#
_cell.length_a   1.000
_cell.length_b   1.000
_cell.length_c   1.000
_cell.angle_alpha   90.00
_cell.angle_beta   90.00
_cell.angle_gamma   90.00
#
_symmetry.space_group_name_H-M   'P 1'
#
loop_
_entity.id
_entity.type
_entity.pdbx_description
1 polymer ?
#
loop_
_entity_poly.entity_id
_entity_poly.type
_entity_poly.pdbx_seq_one_letter_code
_entity_poly.pdbx_strand_id
1 'polypeptide(L)'
;MADGVVGIRRRHQRWPAMDRARITAESFEGVISISAVARRHGVSLGLLHYWRRQVRDSGRLEELRFVPVEVEPETPALRSLVGSIEIEVADVRIRLSGDIDGLALRKVLAAVRA
;
A
#
# COMPACT_ATOMS: atom_id res chain seq x y z
N MET A 1 -0.83 -26.59 -38.33
CA MET A 1 -1.15 -25.15 -38.25
C MET A 1 -0.53 -24.65 -36.95
N ALA A 2 0.67 -24.09 -37.01
CA ALA A 2 1.41 -23.65 -35.83
C ALA A 2 1.21 -22.16 -35.63
N ASP A 3 0.77 -21.83 -34.42
CA ASP A 3 0.43 -20.52 -33.90
C ASP A 3 1.68 -19.63 -33.81
N GLY A 4 1.57 -18.42 -34.36
CA GLY A 4 2.67 -17.48 -34.50
C GLY A 4 2.31 -16.14 -33.89
N VAL A 5 2.18 -16.08 -32.57
CA VAL A 5 2.14 -14.80 -31.83
C VAL A 5 3.51 -14.14 -31.99
N VAL A 6 3.63 -13.29 -33.01
CA VAL A 6 4.76 -12.37 -33.17
C VAL A 6 4.73 -11.43 -31.99
N GLY A 7 5.47 -11.77 -30.95
CA GLY A 7 5.77 -10.86 -29.86
C GLY A 7 6.37 -9.60 -30.46
N ILE A 8 5.61 -8.51 -30.46
CA ILE A 8 6.04 -7.19 -30.92
C ILE A 8 7.32 -6.88 -30.15
N ARG A 9 8.47 -7.05 -30.81
CA ARG A 9 9.78 -6.66 -30.28
C ARG A 9 9.70 -5.16 -30.08
N ARG A 10 9.36 -4.73 -28.87
CA ARG A 10 9.30 -3.33 -28.49
C ARG A 10 10.66 -2.76 -28.81
N ARG A 11 10.69 -1.91 -29.84
CA ARG A 11 11.85 -1.12 -30.23
C ARG A 11 12.42 -0.54 -28.93
N HIS A 12 13.70 -0.77 -28.63
CA HIS A 12 14.36 -0.22 -27.44
C HIS A 12 14.23 1.31 -27.53
N GLN A 13 13.17 1.86 -26.95
CA GLN A 13 12.94 3.29 -26.96
C GLN A 13 14.01 3.88 -26.07
N ARG A 14 14.90 4.64 -26.70
CA ARG A 14 16.00 5.28 -26.01
C ARG A 14 15.40 6.50 -25.30
N TRP A 15 15.39 6.46 -23.97
CA TRP A 15 14.89 7.55 -23.15
C TRP A 15 16.00 8.59 -22.96
N PRO A 16 15.80 9.85 -23.39
CA PRO A 16 16.71 10.93 -23.06
C PRO A 16 16.89 11.03 -21.53
N ALA A 17 18.09 11.39 -21.08
CA ALA A 17 18.40 11.44 -19.64
C ALA A 17 17.45 12.36 -18.88
N MET A 18 17.06 13.48 -19.50
CA MET A 18 16.12 14.46 -18.94
C MET A 18 14.70 13.89 -18.79
N ASP A 19 14.21 13.14 -19.77
CA ASP A 19 12.87 12.54 -19.70
C ASP A 19 12.85 11.41 -18.67
N ARG A 20 13.90 10.58 -18.63
CA ARG A 20 14.09 9.58 -17.58
C ARG A 20 14.03 10.21 -16.20
N ALA A 21 14.76 11.30 -15.97
CA ALA A 21 14.79 12.00 -14.69
C ALA A 21 13.42 12.54 -14.30
N ARG A 22 12.72 13.20 -15.24
CA ARG A 22 11.37 13.77 -15.03
C ARG A 22 10.35 12.70 -14.65
N ILE A 23 10.28 11.61 -15.44
CA ILE A 23 9.35 10.50 -15.20
C ILE A 23 9.65 9.80 -13.88
N THR A 24 10.94 9.63 -13.56
CA THR A 24 11.36 9.00 -12.30
C THR A 24 10.97 9.86 -11.10
N ALA A 25 11.20 11.18 -11.15
CA ALA A 25 10.82 12.10 -10.09
C ALA A 25 9.31 12.09 -9.83
N GLU A 26 8.49 12.21 -10.88
CA GLU A 26 7.04 12.18 -10.76
C GLU A 26 6.52 10.89 -10.11
N SER A 27 7.18 9.75 -10.37
CA SER A 27 6.81 8.49 -9.74
C SER A 27 6.97 8.47 -8.21
N PHE A 28 7.73 9.40 -7.62
CA PHE A 28 7.91 9.53 -6.17
C PHE A 28 6.87 10.44 -5.49
N GLU A 29 6.04 11.17 -6.25
CA GLU A 29 5.07 12.13 -5.68
C GLU A 29 3.93 11.44 -4.90
N GLY A 30 3.71 10.14 -5.07
CA GLY A 30 2.76 9.34 -4.26
C GLY A 30 1.27 9.60 -4.54
N VAL A 31 0.92 10.66 -5.27
CA VAL A 31 -0.47 11.02 -5.62
C VAL A 31 -1.12 10.01 -6.56
N ILE A 32 -0.32 9.38 -7.43
CA ILE A 32 -0.78 8.40 -8.42
C ILE A 32 0.11 7.15 -8.40
N SER A 33 -0.49 5.99 -8.68
CA SER A 33 0.26 4.74 -8.71
C SER A 33 1.37 4.75 -9.77
N ILE A 34 2.48 4.09 -9.48
CA ILE A 34 3.61 3.92 -10.42
C ILE A 34 3.17 3.33 -11.77
N SER A 35 2.19 2.42 -11.76
CA SER A 35 1.62 1.83 -12.98
C SER A 35 0.87 2.85 -13.83
N ALA A 36 0.20 3.82 -13.20
CA ALA A 36 -0.44 4.93 -13.90
C ALA A 36 0.61 5.86 -14.54
N VAL A 37 1.69 6.19 -13.81
CA VAL A 37 2.82 6.97 -14.33
C VAL A 37 3.45 6.29 -15.54
N ALA A 38 3.72 4.98 -15.44
CA ALA A 38 4.31 4.19 -16.51
C ALA A 38 3.45 4.22 -17.79
N ARG A 39 2.12 3.99 -17.65
CA ARG A 39 1.18 4.04 -18.78
C ARG A 39 1.11 5.42 -19.44
N ARG A 40 1.01 6.49 -18.63
CA ARG A 40 0.93 7.86 -19.14
C ARG A 40 2.14 8.25 -19.97
N HIS A 41 3.32 7.76 -19.60
CA HIS A 41 4.57 8.06 -20.30
C HIS A 41 4.98 6.99 -21.32
N GLY A 42 4.20 5.92 -21.51
CA GLY A 42 4.58 4.83 -22.44
C GLY A 42 5.82 4.03 -22.01
N VAL A 43 6.25 4.15 -20.75
CA VAL A 43 7.39 3.43 -20.17
C VAL A 43 6.90 2.07 -19.66
N SER A 44 7.71 1.02 -19.77
CA SER A 44 7.38 -0.25 -19.11
C SER A 44 7.51 -0.11 -17.59
N LEU A 45 6.61 -0.74 -16.84
CA LEU A 45 6.62 -0.68 -15.37
C LEU A 45 7.96 -1.18 -14.79
N GLY A 46 8.52 -2.26 -15.35
CA GLY A 46 9.82 -2.80 -14.94
C GLY A 46 10.98 -1.82 -15.15
N LEU A 47 10.98 -1.06 -16.26
CA LEU A 47 12.02 -0.05 -16.52
C LEU A 47 11.90 1.14 -15.55
N LEU A 48 10.68 1.56 -15.21
CA LEU A 48 10.46 2.61 -14.23
C LEU A 48 10.88 2.16 -12.81
N HIS A 49 10.62 0.91 -12.43
CA HIS A 49 11.15 0.35 -11.18
C HIS A 49 12.68 0.34 -11.15
N TYR A 50 13.31 -0.05 -12.26
CA TYR A 50 14.76 -0.03 -12.37
C TYR A 50 15.33 1.38 -12.17
N TRP A 51 14.78 2.41 -12.81
CA TRP A 51 15.23 3.79 -12.62
C TRP A 51 15.01 4.30 -11.19
N ARG A 52 13.87 4.00 -10.56
CA ARG A 52 13.63 4.33 -9.14
C ARG A 52 14.65 3.68 -8.22
N ARG A 53 15.00 2.43 -8.49
CA ARG A 53 16.05 1.72 -7.74
C ARG A 53 17.40 2.42 -7.92
N GLN A 54 17.78 2.75 -9.15
CA GLN A 54 19.02 3.49 -9.39
C GLN A 54 19.06 4.83 -8.63
N VAL A 55 17.95 5.58 -8.59
CA VAL A 55 17.88 6.83 -7.82
C VAL A 55 18.07 6.56 -6.32
N ARG A 56 17.38 5.56 -5.75
CA ARG A 56 17.54 5.17 -4.34
C ARG A 56 18.96 4.72 -4.00
N ASP A 57 19.59 3.98 -4.90
CA ASP A 57 20.94 3.45 -4.71
C ASP A 57 22.03 4.52 -4.98
N SER A 58 21.73 5.53 -5.81
CA SER A 58 22.62 6.65 -6.14
C SER A 58 22.50 7.84 -5.18
N GLY A 59 21.37 7.94 -4.48
CA GLY A 59 21.25 8.80 -3.32
C GLY A 59 22.29 8.31 -2.33
N ARG A 60 23.37 9.08 -2.18
CA ARG A 60 24.23 9.05 -0.99
C ARG A 60 23.28 8.78 0.15
N LEU A 61 23.42 7.63 0.83
CA LEU A 61 22.66 7.32 2.02
C LEU A 61 22.69 8.62 2.83
N GLU A 62 21.61 9.40 2.82
CA GLU A 62 21.37 10.30 3.93
C GLU A 62 21.40 9.32 5.07
N GLU A 63 22.48 9.40 5.85
CA GLU A 63 22.79 8.46 6.90
C GLU A 63 21.49 8.13 7.58
N LEU A 64 21.02 6.89 7.43
CA LEU A 64 19.64 6.51 7.75
C LEU A 64 19.39 6.95 9.19
N ARG A 65 18.72 8.08 9.34
CA ARG A 65 18.58 8.74 10.64
C ARG A 65 17.23 8.37 11.19
N PHE A 66 17.22 7.99 12.45
CA PHE A 66 15.98 7.96 13.20
C PHE A 66 15.43 9.39 13.26
N VAL A 67 14.25 9.60 12.70
CA VAL A 67 13.50 10.83 12.90
C VAL A 67 12.65 10.61 14.14
N PRO A 68 12.81 11.41 15.20
CA PRO A 68 11.92 11.32 16.36
C PRO A 68 10.50 11.64 15.90
N VAL A 69 9.58 10.69 16.12
CA VAL A 69 8.15 10.91 15.94
C VAL A 69 7.59 11.18 17.33
N GLU A 70 6.99 12.35 17.49
CA GLU A 70 6.25 12.68 18.71
C GLU A 70 4.92 11.93 18.65
N VAL A 71 4.75 10.94 19.53
CA VAL A 71 3.48 10.26 19.72
C VAL A 71 2.68 11.17 20.64
N GLU A 72 1.61 11.78 20.11
CA GLU A 72 0.61 12.43 20.94
C GLU A 72 0.22 11.43 22.04
N PRO A 73 0.40 11.78 23.33
CA PRO A 73 0.04 10.86 24.39
C PRO A 73 -1.44 10.55 24.21
N GLU A 74 -1.75 9.30 23.86
CA GLU A 74 -3.09 8.81 24.01
C GLU A 74 -3.45 9.08 25.46
N THR A 75 -4.34 10.05 25.70
CA THR A 75 -5.01 10.14 27.00
C THR A 75 -5.47 8.73 27.26
N PRO A 76 -5.02 8.06 28.34
CA PRO A 76 -5.48 6.71 28.62
C PRO A 76 -6.98 6.86 28.77
N ALA A 77 -7.72 6.52 27.71
CA ALA A 77 -9.13 6.25 27.80
C ALA A 77 -9.17 5.25 28.94
N LEU A 78 -9.76 5.66 30.08
CA LEU A 78 -9.86 4.85 31.29
C LEU A 78 -10.01 3.43 30.81
N ARG A 79 -8.96 2.60 30.96
CA ARG A 79 -8.98 1.25 30.41
C ARG A 79 -10.26 0.68 30.97
N SER A 80 -11.23 0.45 30.10
CA SER A 80 -12.50 -0.08 30.52
C SER A 80 -12.14 -1.33 31.29
N LEU A 81 -12.35 -1.33 32.61
CA LEU A 81 -12.17 -2.53 33.45
C LEU A 81 -13.09 -3.65 32.98
N VAL A 82 -14.03 -3.30 32.11
CA VAL A 82 -14.93 -4.15 31.38
C VAL A 82 -14.24 -4.62 30.10
N GLY A 83 -14.02 -5.93 29.99
CA GLY A 83 -13.43 -6.56 28.81
C GLY A 83 -14.19 -6.20 27.54
N SER A 84 -13.45 -6.08 26.43
CA SER A 84 -14.04 -5.86 25.11
C SER A 84 -13.62 -6.95 24.13
N ILE A 85 -14.56 -7.43 23.33
CA ILE A 85 -14.32 -8.34 22.23
C ILE A 85 -14.63 -7.60 20.93
N GLU A 86 -13.67 -7.59 20.01
CA GLU A 86 -13.84 -7.07 18.66
C GLU A 86 -13.80 -8.24 17.67
N ILE A 87 -14.80 -8.30 16.79
CA ILE A 87 -14.98 -9.38 15.82
C ILE A 87 -15.15 -8.73 14.46
N GLU A 88 -14.30 -9.12 13.52
CA GLU A 88 -14.35 -8.67 12.13
C GLU A 88 -14.76 -9.85 11.24
N VAL A 89 -15.84 -9.68 10.48
CA VAL A 89 -16.36 -10.67 9.53
C VAL A 89 -16.64 -9.95 8.22
N ALA A 90 -15.84 -10.25 7.19
CA ALA A 90 -15.87 -9.51 5.91
C ALA A 90 -15.75 -7.99 6.13
N ASP A 91 -16.76 -7.21 5.76
CA ASP A 91 -16.85 -5.75 5.92
C ASP A 91 -17.61 -5.32 7.19
N VAL A 92 -18.06 -6.27 8.01
CA VAL A 92 -18.79 -6.01 9.25
C VAL A 92 -17.83 -6.08 10.44
N ARG A 93 -17.82 -5.01 11.24
CA ARG A 93 -17.10 -4.94 12.51
C ARG A 93 -18.06 -4.86 13.69
N ILE A 94 -17.92 -5.81 14.60
CA ILE A 94 -18.73 -5.92 15.82
C ILE A 94 -17.83 -5.63 17.00
N ARG A 95 -18.23 -4.67 17.83
CA ARG A 95 -17.52 -4.34 19.08
C ARG A 95 -18.47 -4.56 20.25
N LEU A 96 -18.05 -5.44 21.17
CA LEU A 96 -18.75 -5.75 22.40
C LEU A 96 -17.91 -5.24 23.56
N SER A 97 -18.50 -4.48 24.46
CA SER A 97 -17.87 -3.99 25.68
C SER A 97 -18.83 -4.30 26.82
N GLY A 98 -18.40 -4.98 27.87
CA GLY A 98 -19.38 -5.43 28.86
C GLY A 98 -18.98 -6.66 29.65
N ASP A 99 -19.85 -7.02 30.58
CA ASP A 99 -20.04 -8.42 30.92
C ASP A 99 -20.69 -9.10 29.69
N ILE A 100 -19.92 -9.96 29.00
CA ILE A 100 -20.33 -10.54 27.72
C ILE A 100 -20.95 -11.91 27.99
N ASP A 101 -22.28 -11.97 27.98
CA ASP A 101 -23.01 -13.23 28.04
C ASP A 101 -22.80 -14.07 26.77
N GLY A 102 -22.46 -15.35 26.95
CA GLY A 102 -22.17 -16.26 25.85
C GLY A 102 -23.38 -16.58 24.97
N LEU A 103 -24.61 -16.49 25.49
CA LEU A 103 -25.83 -16.75 24.73
C LEU A 103 -26.21 -15.54 23.86
N ALA A 104 -26.05 -14.33 24.39
CA ALA A 104 -26.16 -13.08 23.65
C ALA A 104 -25.12 -13.01 22.50
N LEU A 105 -23.85 -13.36 22.78
CA LEU A 105 -22.79 -13.40 21.76
C LEU A 105 -23.15 -14.38 20.62
N ARG A 106 -23.65 -15.58 20.93
CA ARG A 106 -24.09 -16.54 19.91
C ARG A 106 -25.21 -16.00 19.03
N LYS A 107 -26.20 -15.28 19.61
CA LYS A 107 -27.28 -14.67 18.82
C LYS A 107 -26.76 -13.61 17.85
N VAL A 108 -25.86 -12.75 18.30
CA VAL A 108 -25.22 -11.72 17.45
C VAL A 108 -24.43 -12.37 16.31
N LEU A 109 -23.62 -13.38 16.62
CA LEU A 109 -22.85 -14.11 15.60
C LEU A 109 -23.75 -14.86 14.60
N ALA A 110 -24.88 -15.39 15.04
CA ALA A 110 -25.84 -16.04 14.14
C ALA A 110 -26.51 -15.02 13.20
N ALA A 111 -26.85 -13.83 13.70
CA ALA A 111 -27.46 -12.77 12.89
C ALA A 111 -26.52 -12.23 11.80
N VAL A 112 -25.21 -12.13 12.08
CA VAL A 112 -24.22 -11.61 11.13
C VAL A 112 -23.79 -12.66 10.09
N ARG A 113 -24.07 -13.94 10.32
CA ARG A 113 -23.81 -15.03 9.35
C ARG A 113 -24.96 -15.26 8.36
N ALA A 114 -26.13 -14.66 8.58
CA ALA A 114 -27.32 -14.81 7.74
C ALA A 114 -27.28 -13.86 6.54
#